data_AF-A0A8I0BXU4-F1
#
_entry.id   AF-A0A8I0BXU4-F1
#
_cell.length_a   1.000
_cell.length_b   1.000
_cell.length_c   1.000
_cell.angle_alpha   90.00
_cell.angle_beta   90.00
_cell.angle_gamma   90.00
#
_symmetry.space_group_name_H-M   'P 1'
#
loop_
_entity.id
_entity.type
_entity.pdbx_description
1 polymer ?
#
loop_
_entity_poly.entity_id
_entity_poly.type
_entity_poly.pdbx_seq_one_letter_code
_entity_poly.pdbx_strand_id
1 'polypeptide(L)'
;MIQVLLGELSEQETEVILRPIRSDLVAHNGESVGHDFWGDSGDNVYASAFGGRQPQGLWRSDLQGNEECVLAGASIFHNGANPEEDRFIVDELYHETTKLWMSRKGDPTPEVLCQLAADWWIEPEQTGPDHPHARFLPNGQGVTFSSDGEIYLVEM
;
A
#
# COMPACT_ATOMS: atom_id res chain seq x y z
N MET A 1 -22.40 -34.20 -2.74
CA MET A 1 -21.44 -34.64 -1.71
C MET A 1 -20.07 -34.58 -2.37
N ILE A 2 -19.32 -33.49 -2.16
CA ILE A 2 -18.00 -33.29 -2.76
C ILE A 2 -16.97 -33.76 -1.75
N GLN A 3 -16.23 -34.80 -2.11
CA GLN A 3 -15.16 -35.37 -1.30
C GLN A 3 -13.89 -34.58 -1.64
N VAL A 4 -13.41 -33.76 -0.71
CA VAL A 4 -12.11 -33.07 -0.84
C VAL A 4 -11.04 -34.04 -0.32
N LEU A 5 -10.17 -34.48 -1.23
CA LEU A 5 -8.96 -35.21 -0.90
C LEU A 5 -7.98 -34.24 -0.21
N LEU A 6 -7.85 -34.37 1.11
CA LEU A 6 -6.77 -33.74 1.87
C LEU A 6 -5.50 -34.53 1.57
N GLY A 7 -4.67 -34.03 0.65
CA GLY A 7 -3.29 -34.48 0.54
C GLY A 7 -2.54 -34.08 1.80
N GLU A 8 -1.77 -35.03 2.37
CA GLU A 8 -0.89 -34.74 3.51
C GLU A 8 0.14 -33.68 3.10
N LEU A 9 0.11 -32.53 3.77
CA LEU A 9 1.14 -31.50 3.64
C LEU A 9 2.41 -32.03 4.32
N SER A 10 3.47 -32.30 3.56
CA SER A 10 4.77 -32.63 4.15
C SER A 10 5.37 -31.39 4.78
N GLU A 11 5.74 -31.45 6.05
CA GLU A 11 6.56 -30.44 6.73
C GLU A 11 7.98 -30.46 6.17
N GLN A 12 8.19 -29.83 5.00
CA GLN A 12 9.54 -29.44 4.60
C GLN A 12 9.91 -28.20 5.39
N GLU A 13 10.84 -28.35 6.34
CA GLU A 13 11.51 -27.23 7.00
C GLU A 13 12.24 -26.42 5.91
N THR A 14 11.59 -25.35 5.45
CA THR A 14 12.20 -24.37 4.56
C THR A 14 13.00 -23.43 5.43
N GLU A 15 14.32 -23.38 5.23
CA GLU A 15 15.18 -22.39 5.89
C GLU A 15 14.80 -20.99 5.38
N VAL A 16 13.99 -20.27 6.16
CA VAL A 16 13.61 -18.88 5.86
C VAL A 16 14.76 -17.97 6.27
N ILE A 17 15.52 -17.52 5.28
CA ILE A 17 16.58 -16.54 5.49
C ILE A 17 15.96 -15.14 5.45
N LEU A 18 15.68 -14.56 6.63
CA LEU A 18 15.33 -13.15 6.76
C LEU A 18 16.58 -12.29 6.55
N ARG A 19 16.78 -11.78 5.34
CA ARG A 19 17.79 -10.76 5.06
C ARG A 19 17.09 -9.40 5.03
N PRO A 20 17.39 -8.48 5.95
CA PRO A 20 16.93 -7.12 5.79
C PRO A 20 17.55 -6.54 4.52
N ILE A 21 16.77 -5.78 3.75
CA ILE A 21 17.23 -5.10 2.52
C ILE A 21 18.34 -4.09 2.85
N ARG A 22 18.43 -3.65 4.11
CA ARG A 22 19.54 -2.87 4.69
C ARG A 22 19.95 -3.43 6.06
N SER A 23 21.23 -3.77 6.24
CA SER A 23 21.75 -4.31 7.52
C SER A 23 22.17 -3.22 8.53
N ASP A 24 22.11 -1.94 8.15
CA ASP A 24 22.52 -0.79 8.95
C ASP A 24 21.36 -0.04 9.62
N LEU A 25 20.11 -0.38 9.28
CA LEU A 25 18.93 0.09 9.99
C LEU A 25 18.77 -0.66 11.31
N VAL A 26 19.40 -0.14 12.36
CA VAL A 26 18.84 -0.26 13.71
C VAL A 26 17.44 0.35 13.61
N ALA A 27 16.39 -0.41 13.89
CA ALA A 27 15.02 0.09 13.97
C ALA A 27 15.04 1.40 14.77
N HIS A 28 14.92 2.54 14.08
CA HIS A 28 15.07 3.84 14.73
C HIS A 28 13.85 4.04 15.62
N ASN A 29 14.12 4.19 16.92
CA ASN A 29 13.16 4.41 18.00
C ASN A 29 12.01 5.36 17.59
N GLY A 30 10.83 4.81 17.28
CA GLY A 30 9.59 5.56 17.06
C GLY A 30 8.95 5.41 15.68
N GLU A 31 9.66 4.91 14.66
CA GLU A 31 9.08 4.72 13.33
C GLU A 31 8.12 3.53 13.31
N SER A 32 6.88 3.77 12.89
CA SER A 32 5.89 2.73 12.61
C SER A 32 5.73 2.58 11.10
N VAL A 33 5.61 1.34 10.64
CA VAL A 33 5.43 0.99 9.22
C VAL A 33 4.03 0.40 9.07
N GLY A 34 3.30 0.88 8.06
CA GLY A 34 1.99 0.36 7.66
C GLY A 34 2.12 -0.79 6.69
N HIS A 35 1.29 -0.80 5.65
CA HIS A 35 1.33 -1.82 4.59
C HIS A 35 2.56 -1.67 3.68
N ASP A 36 3.23 -2.80 3.42
CA ASP A 36 4.27 -2.96 2.40
C ASP A 36 3.79 -3.78 1.19
N PHE A 37 4.36 -3.49 0.02
CA PHE A 37 4.09 -4.26 -1.21
C PHE A 37 5.26 -4.14 -2.19
N TRP A 38 5.38 -5.13 -3.07
CA TRP A 38 6.28 -5.10 -4.22
C TRP A 38 5.62 -4.36 -5.38
N GLY A 39 6.40 -3.57 -6.12
CA GLY A 39 6.00 -3.15 -7.45
C GLY A 39 5.97 -4.34 -8.42
N ASP A 40 5.18 -4.23 -9.49
CA ASP A 40 5.00 -5.31 -10.47
C ASP A 40 6.30 -5.71 -11.19
N SER A 41 7.27 -4.79 -11.28
CA SER A 41 8.61 -5.04 -11.81
C SER A 41 9.43 -5.98 -10.92
N GLY A 42 9.14 -6.02 -9.61
CA GLY A 42 9.96 -6.69 -8.60
C GLY A 42 11.24 -5.94 -8.21
N ASP A 43 11.46 -4.73 -8.74
CA ASP A 43 12.68 -3.96 -8.49
C ASP A 43 12.56 -3.02 -7.27
N ASN A 44 11.34 -2.74 -6.83
CA ASN A 44 11.07 -1.82 -5.73
C ASN A 44 10.11 -2.44 -4.70
N VAL A 45 10.37 -2.11 -3.44
CA VAL A 45 9.46 -2.31 -2.32
C VAL A 45 8.92 -0.94 -1.91
N TYR A 46 7.62 -0.89 -1.66
CA TYR A 46 6.95 0.30 -1.17
C TYR A 46 6.42 0.04 0.23
N ALA A 47 6.51 1.02 1.12
CA ALA A 47 5.99 0.94 2.47
C ALA A 47 5.55 2.32 2.97
N SER A 48 4.40 2.38 3.65
CA SER A 48 4.00 3.59 4.37
C SER A 48 4.78 3.70 5.67
N ALA A 49 5.38 4.86 5.91
CA ALA A 49 6.18 5.15 7.10
C ALA A 49 5.63 6.37 7.84
N PHE A 50 5.45 6.22 9.15
CA PHE A 50 4.90 7.24 10.05
C PHE A 50 5.59 7.21 11.43
N GLY A 51 5.32 8.18 12.29
CA GLY A 51 5.79 8.18 13.68
C GLY A 51 7.27 8.49 13.92
N GLY A 52 8.07 8.76 12.87
CA GLY A 52 9.46 9.20 13.02
C GLY A 52 10.14 9.62 11.71
N ARG A 53 9.87 8.90 10.61
CA ARG A 53 10.39 9.22 9.28
C ARG A 53 9.74 10.49 8.71
N GLN A 54 10.52 11.38 8.12
CA GLN A 54 10.03 12.63 7.53
C GLN A 54 10.42 12.76 6.04
N PRO A 55 9.47 13.14 5.15
CA PRO A 55 8.04 13.23 5.44
C PRO A 55 7.44 11.86 5.79
N GLN A 56 6.39 11.86 6.61
CA GLN A 56 5.50 10.70 6.72
C GLN A 56 4.84 10.51 5.35
N GLY A 57 4.72 9.27 4.89
CA GLY A 57 4.30 9.03 3.52
C GLY A 57 4.50 7.60 3.05
N LEU A 58 4.17 7.38 1.78
CA LEU A 58 4.56 6.21 1.03
C LEU A 58 6.00 6.36 0.54
N TRP A 59 6.85 5.42 0.94
CA TRP A 59 8.25 5.38 0.57
C TRP A 59 8.53 4.22 -0.37
N ARG A 60 9.34 4.46 -1.40
CA ARG A 60 9.96 3.44 -2.25
C ARG A 60 11.35 3.13 -1.70
N SER A 61 11.74 1.87 -1.73
CA SER A 61 13.12 1.41 -1.59
C SER A 61 13.46 0.48 -2.76
N ASP A 62 14.55 0.74 -3.47
CA ASP A 62 15.05 -0.21 -4.48
C ASP A 62 15.88 -1.33 -3.83
N LEU A 63 16.27 -2.35 -4.63
CA LEU A 63 17.07 -3.47 -4.15
C LEU A 63 18.49 -3.10 -3.68
N GLN A 64 18.98 -1.90 -4.01
CA GLN A 64 20.25 -1.37 -3.52
C GLN A 64 20.04 -0.55 -2.22
N GLY A 65 18.79 -0.40 -1.79
CA GLY A 65 18.38 0.35 -0.64
C GLY A 65 18.28 1.84 -0.91
N ASN A 66 18.23 2.36 -2.14
CA ASN A 66 17.96 3.79 -2.35
C ASN A 66 16.49 4.08 -2.07
N GLU A 67 16.23 5.09 -1.24
CA GLU A 67 14.89 5.39 -0.76
C GLU A 67 14.38 6.75 -1.24
N GLU A 68 13.08 6.83 -1.52
CA GLU A 68 12.41 8.06 -1.99
C GLU A 68 10.98 8.11 -1.45
N CYS A 69 10.53 9.27 -0.96
CA CYS A 69 9.11 9.48 -0.67
C CYS A 69 8.37 9.76 -1.97
N VAL A 70 7.42 8.91 -2.31
CA VAL A 70 6.65 9.01 -3.56
C VAL A 70 5.27 9.63 -3.36
N LEU A 71 4.75 9.63 -2.12
CA LEU A 71 3.51 10.31 -1.76
C LEU A 71 3.56 10.73 -0.29
N ALA A 72 3.63 12.04 -0.02
CA ALA A 72 3.71 12.56 1.34
C ALA A 72 2.32 12.59 2.00
N GLY A 73 2.23 12.18 3.27
CA GLY A 73 1.03 12.25 4.09
C GLY A 73 0.29 10.92 4.28
N ALA A 74 0.54 9.93 3.42
CA ALA A 74 0.05 8.57 3.61
C ALA A 74 0.71 7.93 4.82
N SER A 75 -0.06 7.37 5.74
CA SER A 75 0.50 6.92 7.01
C SER A 75 0.19 5.47 7.35
N ILE A 76 -1.00 4.94 7.08
CA ILE A 76 -1.41 3.72 7.83
C ILE A 76 -1.99 2.58 6.99
N PHE A 77 -2.72 2.85 5.91
CA PHE A 77 -3.57 1.83 5.26
C PHE A 77 -3.13 1.45 3.85
N HIS A 78 -4.06 1.21 2.92
CA HIS A 78 -3.76 0.58 1.66
C HIS A 78 -3.13 1.56 0.68
N ASN A 79 -2.09 1.06 0.04
CA ASN A 79 -1.34 1.78 -0.96
C ASN A 79 -1.17 0.89 -2.19
N GLY A 80 -0.84 1.51 -3.33
CA GLY A 80 -0.51 0.79 -4.55
C GLY A 80 0.34 1.63 -5.49
N ALA A 81 1.10 0.96 -6.36
CA ALA A 81 1.78 1.54 -7.50
C ALA A 81 1.19 0.94 -8.78
N ASN A 82 1.15 1.70 -9.87
CA ASN A 82 0.79 1.14 -11.17
C ASN A 82 1.94 0.29 -11.74
N PRO A 83 1.68 -0.51 -12.78
CA PRO A 83 2.71 -1.38 -13.37
C PRO A 83 3.96 -0.64 -13.85
N GLU A 84 3.81 0.60 -14.33
CA GLU A 84 4.94 1.45 -14.75
C GLU A 84 5.66 2.16 -13.58
N GLU A 85 5.16 2.01 -12.35
CA GLU A 85 5.70 2.61 -11.13
C GLU A 85 5.88 4.14 -11.24
N ASP A 86 4.96 4.79 -11.95
CA ASP A 86 4.93 6.24 -12.19
C ASP A 86 3.74 6.96 -11.53
N ARG A 87 2.81 6.20 -10.98
CA ARG A 87 1.63 6.67 -10.24
C ARG A 87 1.43 5.82 -9.00
N PHE A 88 1.05 6.49 -7.92
CA PHE A 88 0.88 5.89 -6.61
C PHE A 88 -0.46 6.26 -6.03
N ILE A 89 -1.17 5.33 -5.43
CA ILE A 89 -2.47 5.57 -4.79
C ILE A 89 -2.45 5.20 -3.33
N VAL A 90 -3.24 5.92 -2.54
CA VAL A 90 -3.51 5.62 -1.14
C VAL A 90 -4.97 5.89 -0.80
N ASP A 91 -5.50 5.17 0.19
CA ASP A 91 -6.85 5.35 0.72
C ASP A 91 -6.96 6.37 1.86
N GLU A 92 -5.82 6.84 2.38
CA GLU A 92 -5.68 7.76 3.49
C GLU A 92 -4.57 8.80 3.22
N LEU A 93 -4.83 10.06 3.56
CA LEU A 93 -3.82 11.13 3.51
C LEU A 93 -3.99 12.11 4.68
N TYR A 94 -3.01 12.22 5.58
CA TYR A 94 -3.07 13.07 6.78
C TYR A 94 -4.35 12.86 7.62
N HIS A 95 -4.76 11.61 7.78
CA HIS A 95 -6.01 11.14 8.38
C HIS A 95 -7.29 11.52 7.63
N GLU A 96 -7.21 12.00 6.38
CA GLU A 96 -8.37 12.16 5.53
C GLU A 96 -8.72 10.84 4.82
N THR A 97 -9.83 10.25 5.25
CA THR A 97 -10.29 8.88 4.94
C THR A 97 -11.60 8.87 4.14
N THR A 98 -11.89 9.96 3.44
CA THR A 98 -13.10 10.07 2.59
C THR A 98 -12.76 10.01 1.10
N LYS A 99 -11.49 9.81 0.73
CA LYS A 99 -11.00 9.94 -0.65
C LYS A 99 -9.95 8.88 -0.95
N LEU A 100 -9.85 8.52 -2.23
CA LEU A 100 -8.63 7.95 -2.78
C LEU A 100 -7.75 9.08 -3.30
N TRP A 101 -6.48 9.03 -2.96
CA TRP A 101 -5.47 10.00 -3.37
C TRP A 101 -4.50 9.36 -4.33
N MET A 102 -3.94 10.17 -5.22
CA MET A 102 -2.91 9.75 -6.16
C MET A 102 -1.76 10.75 -6.18
N SER A 103 -0.53 10.29 -6.43
CA SER A 103 0.60 11.14 -6.80
C SER A 103 1.30 10.57 -8.02
N ARG A 104 2.29 11.31 -8.54
CA ARG A 104 3.08 10.91 -9.70
C ARG A 104 4.56 10.85 -9.34
N LYS A 105 5.30 10.00 -10.03
CA LYS A 105 6.75 9.88 -9.82
C LYS A 105 7.45 11.23 -10.05
N GLY A 106 8.28 11.60 -9.08
CA GLY A 106 8.95 12.91 -9.05
C GLY A 106 8.07 14.07 -8.56
N ASP A 107 6.78 13.85 -8.31
CA ASP A 107 5.89 14.84 -7.71
C ASP A 107 5.06 14.20 -6.57
N PRO A 108 5.54 14.32 -5.32
CA PRO A 108 4.85 13.74 -4.16
C PRO A 108 3.58 14.50 -3.77
N THR A 109 3.18 15.52 -4.55
CA THR A 109 1.96 16.28 -4.30
C THR A 109 0.73 15.44 -4.61
N PRO A 110 -0.14 15.19 -3.63
CA PRO A 110 -1.31 14.35 -3.85
C PRO A 110 -2.42 15.10 -4.58
N GLU A 111 -3.10 14.40 -5.46
CA GLU A 111 -4.36 14.78 -6.10
C GLU A 111 -5.48 13.81 -5.70
N VAL A 112 -6.73 14.31 -5.68
CA VAL A 112 -7.89 13.46 -5.41
C VAL A 112 -8.19 12.64 -6.65
N LEU A 113 -8.13 11.31 -6.53
CA LEU A 113 -8.53 10.38 -7.57
C LEU A 113 -10.05 10.17 -7.55
N CYS A 114 -10.62 9.91 -6.36
CA CYS A 114 -12.03 9.59 -6.21
C CYS A 114 -12.53 10.00 -4.82
N GLN A 115 -13.77 10.49 -4.76
CA GLN A 115 -14.49 10.73 -3.51
C GLN A 115 -15.25 9.46 -3.12
N LEU A 116 -15.05 8.97 -1.90
CA LEU A 116 -15.78 7.84 -1.35
C LEU A 116 -17.15 8.29 -0.84
N ALA A 117 -18.09 7.34 -0.78
CA ALA A 117 -19.46 7.59 -0.34
C ALA A 117 -19.56 7.92 1.16
N ALA A 118 -18.64 7.38 1.96
CA ALA A 118 -18.57 7.58 3.40
C ALA A 118 -17.12 7.69 3.87
N ASP A 119 -16.96 8.21 5.08
CA ASP A 119 -15.73 8.07 5.84
C ASP A 119 -15.61 6.61 6.30
N TRP A 120 -14.54 5.94 5.88
CA TRP A 120 -14.32 4.55 6.28
C TRP A 120 -13.62 4.43 7.64
N TRP A 121 -13.23 5.53 8.28
CA TRP A 121 -12.70 5.54 9.64
C TRP A 121 -13.78 5.97 10.63
N ILE A 122 -14.47 5.00 11.21
CA ILE A 122 -15.77 5.23 11.89
C ILE A 122 -15.65 5.49 13.40
N GLU A 123 -14.63 4.94 14.06
CA GLU A 123 -14.36 5.12 15.49
C GLU A 123 -12.83 5.11 15.69
N PRO A 124 -12.31 5.58 16.84
CA PRO A 124 -10.90 5.45 17.15
C PRO A 124 -10.47 3.98 17.01
N GLU A 125 -9.57 3.74 16.05
CA GLU A 125 -8.98 2.42 15.77
C GLU A 125 -9.93 1.40 15.08
N GLN A 126 -11.04 1.84 14.48
CA GLN A 126 -11.96 0.95 13.76
C GLN A 126 -12.20 1.38 12.31
N THR A 127 -11.97 0.44 11.39
CA THR A 127 -12.35 0.55 9.97
C THR A 127 -13.80 0.14 9.76
N GLY A 128 -14.51 0.89 8.92
CA GLY A 128 -15.87 0.63 8.47
C GLY A 128 -15.92 -0.23 7.20
N PRO A 129 -17.13 -0.61 6.75
CA PRO A 129 -17.33 -1.45 5.56
C PRO A 129 -16.90 -0.74 4.26
N ASP A 130 -16.79 0.58 4.26
CA ASP A 130 -16.40 1.38 3.11
C ASP A 130 -14.88 1.43 2.87
N HIS A 131 -14.05 0.84 3.74
CA HIS A 131 -12.59 0.89 3.67
C HIS A 131 -12.07 0.31 2.34
N PRO A 132 -11.51 1.13 1.44
CA PRO A 132 -11.25 0.69 0.09
C PRO A 132 -9.92 -0.02 -0.06
N HIS A 133 -9.91 -1.09 -0.86
CA HIS A 133 -8.69 -1.83 -1.19
C HIS A 133 -8.33 -1.58 -2.66
N ALA A 134 -7.75 -0.42 -2.94
CA ALA A 134 -7.50 0.00 -4.30
C ALA A 134 -6.34 -0.76 -4.96
N ARG A 135 -6.49 -1.09 -6.25
CA ARG A 135 -5.50 -1.76 -7.09
C ARG A 135 -5.54 -1.20 -8.50
N PHE A 136 -4.38 -0.90 -9.06
CA PHE A 136 -4.29 -0.51 -10.46
C PHE A 136 -4.65 -1.68 -11.38
N LEU A 137 -5.25 -1.35 -12.52
CA LEU A 137 -5.40 -2.31 -13.62
C LEU A 137 -4.02 -2.69 -14.18
N PRO A 138 -3.85 -3.90 -14.74
CA PRO A 138 -2.58 -4.32 -15.35
C PRO A 138 -2.10 -3.47 -16.53
N ASN A 139 -2.99 -2.68 -17.14
CA ASN A 139 -2.65 -1.73 -18.20
C ASN A 139 -2.37 -0.32 -17.68
N GLY A 140 -2.45 -0.09 -16.36
CA GLY A 140 -2.29 1.21 -15.72
C GLY A 140 -3.35 2.25 -16.08
N GLN A 141 -4.42 1.91 -16.80
CA GLN A 141 -5.41 2.90 -17.28
C GLN A 141 -6.57 3.14 -16.31
N GLY A 142 -6.54 2.52 -15.14
CA GLY A 142 -7.56 2.70 -14.14
C GLY A 142 -7.21 2.05 -12.81
N VAL A 143 -8.08 2.27 -11.84
CA VAL A 143 -8.00 1.72 -10.49
C VAL A 143 -9.31 1.04 -10.17
N THR A 144 -9.24 -0.21 -9.73
CA THR A 144 -10.37 -0.91 -9.12
C THR A 144 -10.26 -0.84 -7.61
N PHE A 145 -11.38 -0.72 -6.91
CA PHE A 145 -11.41 -0.84 -5.46
C PHE A 145 -12.75 -1.44 -5.02
N SER A 146 -12.74 -2.13 -3.88
CA SER A 146 -13.97 -2.57 -3.21
C SER A 146 -14.38 -1.59 -2.13
N SER A 147 -15.68 -1.32 -1.95
CA SER A 147 -16.19 -0.50 -0.85
C SER A 147 -17.66 -0.88 -0.60
N ASP A 148 -18.05 -1.08 0.66
CA ASP A 148 -19.39 -1.53 1.07
C ASP A 148 -19.87 -2.79 0.32
N GLY A 149 -18.94 -3.73 0.07
CA GLY A 149 -19.23 -4.98 -0.65
C GLY A 149 -19.38 -4.85 -2.17
N GLU A 150 -19.31 -3.65 -2.72
CA GLU A 150 -19.35 -3.39 -4.16
C GLU A 150 -17.94 -3.22 -4.75
N ILE A 151 -17.79 -3.40 -6.07
CA ILE A 151 -16.54 -3.19 -6.81
C ILE A 151 -16.71 -2.02 -7.77
N TYR A 152 -15.80 -1.06 -7.68
CA TYR A 152 -15.78 0.16 -8.49
C TYR A 152 -14.57 0.17 -9.43
N LEU A 153 -14.70 0.90 -10.54
CA LEU A 153 -13.62 1.21 -11.47
C LEU A 153 -13.56 2.72 -11.68
N VAL A 154 -12.36 3.29 -11.53
CA VAL A 154 -12.02 4.67 -11.89
C VAL A 154 -11.10 4.62 -13.10
N GLU A 155 -11.53 5.21 -14.22
CA GLU A 155 -10.70 5.37 -15.43
C GLU A 155 -9.81 6.61 -15.31
N MET A 156 -8.59 6.57 -15.87
CA MET A 156 -7.56 7.63 -15.77
C MET A 156 -7.02 8.08 -17.13
#